data_AF-A0A8J7B9Q6-F1
#
_entry.id   AF-A0A8J7B9Q6-F1
#
_cell.length_a   1.000
_cell.length_b   1.000
_cell.length_c   1.000
_cell.angle_alpha   90.00
_cell.angle_beta   90.00
_cell.angle_gamma   90.00
#
_symmetry.space_group_name_H-M   'P 1'
#
loop_
_entity.id
_entity.type
_entity.pdbx_description
1 polymer ?
#
loop_
_entity_poly.entity_id
_entity_poly.type
_entity_poly.pdbx_seq_one_letter_code
_entity_poly.pdbx_strand_id
1 'polypeptide(L)'
;MKIRISSELSDADLYAICEAADVLACECPSYLVRLVQEVRAFRQYTTDCIQQFPEDATTHHWLTGRAKQVESLLCQTIVELLQKENLIDEQNQVCLTQLSDRSRSLALAGYQPEVRLAS
;
A
#
# COMPACT_ATOMS: atom_id res chain seq x y z
N MET A 1 3.49 1.64 18.20
CA MET A 1 3.38 0.63 17.14
C MET A 1 4.58 0.81 16.22
N LYS A 2 5.40 -0.23 16.00
CA LYS A 2 6.59 -0.15 15.13
C LYS A 2 6.27 -0.93 13.86
N ILE A 3 6.06 -0.22 12.76
CA ILE A 3 5.90 -0.83 11.44
C ILE A 3 7.32 -1.04 10.89
N ARG A 4 7.68 -2.28 10.54
CA ARG A 4 8.92 -2.55 9.80
C ARG A 4 8.52 -2.72 8.36
N ILE A 5 8.77 -1.71 7.53
CA ILE A 5 8.43 -1.86 6.11
C ILE A 5 9.56 -2.60 5.37
N SER A 6 9.26 -3.84 5.00
CA SER A 6 10.01 -4.70 4.08
C SER A 6 9.50 -4.55 2.64
N SER A 7 10.17 -5.22 1.67
CA SER A 7 9.66 -5.37 0.29
C SER A 7 8.29 -6.06 0.20
N GLU A 8 7.84 -6.65 1.31
CA GLU A 8 6.52 -7.21 1.51
C GLU A 8 5.86 -6.44 2.66
N LEU A 9 4.79 -5.71 2.35
CA LEU A 9 3.92 -5.02 3.31
C LEU A 9 2.81 -5.96 3.75
N SER A 10 2.61 -6.19 5.05
CA SER A 10 1.46 -6.96 5.51
C SER A 10 0.15 -6.20 5.29
N ASP A 11 -1.00 -6.88 5.31
CA ASP A 11 -2.30 -6.21 5.25
C ASP A 11 -2.50 -5.22 6.40
N ALA A 12 -1.93 -5.51 7.57
CA ALA A 12 -1.93 -4.60 8.72
C ALA A 12 -1.10 -3.33 8.43
N ASP A 13 0.03 -3.46 7.72
CA ASP A 13 0.84 -2.32 7.32
C ASP A 13 0.09 -1.47 6.29
N LEU A 14 -0.52 -2.10 5.28
CA LEU A 14 -1.33 -1.41 4.27
C LEU A 14 -2.52 -0.67 4.90
N TYR A 15 -3.19 -1.29 5.88
CA TYR A 15 -4.28 -0.66 6.62
C TYR A 15 -3.79 0.57 7.40
N ALA A 16 -2.69 0.43 8.15
CA ALA A 16 -2.10 1.55 8.89
C ALA A 16 -1.65 2.70 7.97
N ILE A 17 -1.23 2.38 6.74
CA ILE A 17 -0.86 3.36 5.72
C ILE A 17 -2.11 4.10 5.21
N CYS A 18 -3.22 3.40 4.96
CA CYS A 18 -4.50 4.05 4.62
C CYS A 18 -5.00 4.97 5.73
N GLU A 19 -4.92 4.56 6.99
CA GLU A 19 -5.31 5.41 8.13
C GLU A 19 -4.40 6.65 8.25
N ALA A 20 -3.10 6.50 7.98
CA ALA A 20 -2.18 7.64 7.91
C ALA A 20 -2.40 8.52 6.67
N ALA A 21 -2.97 7.96 5.60
CA ALA A 21 -3.27 8.67 4.36
C ALA A 21 -4.45 9.62 4.49
N ASP A 22 -5.36 9.44 5.45
CA ASP A 22 -6.41 10.42 5.74
C ASP A 22 -5.83 11.77 6.22
N VAL A 23 -4.57 11.76 6.68
CA VAL A 23 -3.78 12.95 7.03
C VAL A 23 -3.07 13.56 5.81
N LEU A 24 -3.07 12.85 4.67
CA LEU A 24 -2.61 13.36 3.39
C LEU A 24 -3.84 13.93 2.65
N ALA A 25 -3.72 15.17 2.16
CA ALA A 25 -4.79 15.80 1.35
C ALA A 25 -5.03 15.11 -0.01
N CYS A 26 -4.36 13.99 -0.29
CA CYS A 26 -4.39 13.29 -1.57
C CYS A 26 -4.73 11.81 -1.38
N GLU A 27 -5.49 11.23 -2.31
CA GLU A 27 -5.87 9.81 -2.26
C GLU A 27 -4.75 8.85 -2.72
N CYS A 28 -3.56 9.37 -3.05
CA CYS A 28 -2.47 8.60 -3.65
C CYS A 28 -2.10 7.32 -2.87
N PRO A 29 -1.97 7.34 -1.52
CA PRO A 29 -1.63 6.13 -0.77
C PRO A 29 -2.73 5.07 -0.88
N SER A 30 -4.01 5.47 -0.78
CA SER A 30 -5.15 4.57 -0.91
C SER A 30 -5.23 3.91 -2.29
N TYR A 31 -4.93 4.66 -3.36
CA TYR A 31 -4.82 4.09 -4.70
C TYR A 31 -3.67 3.08 -4.83
N LEU A 32 -2.50 3.39 -4.26
CA LEU A 32 -1.36 2.46 -4.28
C LEU A 32 -1.67 1.17 -3.52
N VAL A 33 -2.34 1.25 -2.36
CA VAL A 33 -2.77 0.09 -1.59
C VAL A 33 -3.76 -0.78 -2.40
N ARG A 34 -4.72 -0.16 -3.10
CA ARG A 34 -5.64 -0.89 -3.99
C ARG A 34 -4.89 -1.61 -5.12
N LEU A 35 -3.88 -0.98 -5.71
CA LEU A 35 -3.05 -1.64 -6.74
C LEU A 35 -2.29 -2.85 -6.18
N VAL A 36 -1.78 -2.77 -4.94
CA VAL A 36 -1.15 -3.92 -4.28
C VAL A 36 -2.16 -5.07 -4.13
N GLN A 37 -3.39 -4.77 -3.71
CA GLN A 37 -4.45 -5.77 -3.57
C GLN A 37 -4.81 -6.45 -4.91
N GLU A 38 -4.96 -5.68 -5.98
CA GLU A 38 -5.21 -6.22 -7.33
C GLU A 38 -4.07 -7.13 -7.81
N VAL A 39 -2.81 -6.75 -7.57
CA VAL A 39 -1.66 -7.56 -7.94
C VAL A 39 -1.57 -8.84 -7.10
N ARG A 40 -1.95 -8.80 -5.82
CA ARG A 40 -2.06 -9.99 -4.97
C ARG A 40 -3.15 -10.94 -5.46
N ALA A 41 -4.32 -10.41 -5.80
CA ALA A 41 -5.41 -11.20 -6.36
C ALA A 41 -4.99 -11.87 -7.67
N PHE A 42 -4.32 -11.12 -8.56
CA PHE A 42 -3.77 -11.67 -9.80
C PHE A 42 -2.74 -12.78 -9.53
N ARG A 43 -1.81 -12.58 -8.59
CA ARG A 43 -0.81 -13.59 -8.21
C ARG A 43 -1.43 -14.87 -7.66
N GLN A 44 -2.48 -14.75 -6.85
CA GLN A 44 -3.23 -15.91 -6.35
C GLN A 44 -3.92 -16.64 -7.51
N TYR A 45 -4.62 -15.89 -8.37
CA TYR A 45 -5.27 -16.44 -9.56
C TYR A 45 -4.28 -17.21 -10.45
N THR A 46 -3.09 -16.66 -10.73
CA THR A 46 -2.09 -17.36 -11.54
C THR A 46 -1.54 -18.61 -10.87
N THR A 47 -1.54 -18.66 -9.53
CA THR A 47 -1.18 -19.88 -8.78
C THR A 47 -2.26 -20.95 -8.92
N ASP A 48 -3.52 -20.56 -8.83
CA ASP A 48 -4.66 -21.47 -8.96
C ASP A 48 -4.78 -22.04 -10.39
N CYS A 49 -4.44 -21.24 -11.42
CA CYS A 49 -4.40 -21.69 -12.81
C CYS A 49 -3.44 -22.87 -13.05
N ILE A 50 -2.36 -23.02 -12.27
CA ILE A 50 -1.41 -24.13 -12.42
C ILE A 50 -2.09 -25.48 -12.17
N GLN A 51 -3.04 -25.52 -11.23
CA GLN A 51 -3.82 -26.73 -10.96
C GLN A 51 -4.86 -27.01 -12.04
N GLN A 52 -5.43 -25.97 -12.63
CA GLN A 52 -6.48 -26.08 -13.65
C GLN A 52 -5.91 -26.38 -15.05
N PHE A 53 -4.72 -25.87 -15.36
CA PHE A 53 -4.07 -25.92 -16.67
C PHE A 53 -2.61 -26.37 -16.54
N PRO A 54 -2.36 -27.65 -16.18
CA PRO A 54 -1.01 -28.14 -15.90
C PRO A 54 -0.09 -28.12 -17.12
N GLU A 55 -0.61 -28.23 -18.35
CA GLU A 55 0.19 -28.07 -19.57
C GLU A 55 0.85 -26.68 -19.70
N ASP A 56 0.22 -25.64 -19.14
CA ASP A 56 0.68 -24.26 -19.22
C ASP A 56 1.40 -23.78 -17.94
N ALA A 57 1.72 -24.70 -17.02
CA ALA A 57 2.29 -24.40 -15.71
C ALA A 57 3.54 -23.50 -15.78
N THR A 58 4.39 -23.67 -16.79
CA THR A 58 5.60 -22.84 -16.99
C THR A 58 5.24 -21.36 -17.17
N THR A 59 4.23 -21.06 -18.00
CA THR A 59 3.77 -19.70 -18.25
C THR A 59 3.15 -19.10 -16.98
N HIS A 60 2.36 -19.87 -16.24
CA HIS A 60 1.74 -19.42 -15.00
C HIS A 60 2.74 -19.18 -13.86
N HIS A 61 3.79 -20.01 -13.76
CA HIS A 61 4.91 -19.73 -12.85
C HIS A 61 5.63 -18.42 -13.20
N TRP A 62 5.87 -18.18 -14.49
CA TRP A 62 6.45 -16.91 -14.94
C TRP A 62 5.56 -15.72 -14.58
N LEU A 63 4.25 -15.80 -14.83
CA LEU A 63 3.28 -14.75 -14.46
C LEU A 63 3.23 -14.50 -12.95
N THR A 64 3.24 -15.57 -12.15
CA THR A 64 3.29 -15.48 -10.68
C THR A 64 4.55 -14.74 -10.22
N GLY A 65 5.71 -15.07 -10.81
CA GLY A 65 6.97 -14.36 -10.56
C GLY A 65 6.92 -12.90 -10.99
N ARG A 66 6.26 -12.59 -12.11
CA ARG A 66 6.06 -11.21 -12.56
C ARG A 66 5.18 -10.41 -11.61
N ALA A 67 4.08 -10.99 -11.14
CA ALA A 67 3.18 -10.36 -10.18
C ALA A 67 3.90 -10.03 -8.87
N LYS A 68 4.73 -10.96 -8.35
CA LYS A 68 5.55 -10.71 -7.14
C LYS A 68 6.48 -9.50 -7.30
N GLN A 69 7.09 -9.34 -8.47
CA GLN A 69 7.97 -8.20 -8.72
C GLN A 69 7.20 -6.87 -8.80
N VAL A 70 6.00 -6.86 -9.38
CA VAL A 70 5.13 -5.67 -9.39
C VAL A 70 4.67 -5.34 -7.97
N GLU A 71 4.27 -6.33 -7.17
CA GLU A 71 3.93 -6.15 -5.76
C GLU A 71 5.06 -5.46 -4.99
N SER A 72 6.30 -5.93 -5.16
CA SER A 72 7.48 -5.34 -4.53
C SER A 72 7.71 -3.89 -4.95
N LEU A 73 7.55 -3.57 -6.24
CA LEU A 73 7.71 -2.20 -6.75
C LEU A 73 6.66 -1.26 -6.15
N LEU A 74 5.40 -1.70 -6.07
CA LEU A 74 4.32 -0.92 -5.47
C LEU A 74 4.55 -0.71 -3.98
N CYS A 75 4.94 -1.75 -3.24
CA CYS A 75 5.27 -1.63 -1.81
C CYS A 75 6.41 -0.63 -1.58
N GLN A 76 7.47 -0.70 -2.37
CA GLN A 76 8.56 0.27 -2.33
C GLN A 76 8.08 1.70 -2.61
N THR A 77 7.24 1.88 -3.64
CA THR A 77 6.69 3.19 -4.00
C THR A 77 5.89 3.79 -2.85
N ILE A 78 5.11 2.98 -2.12
CA ILE A 78 4.37 3.42 -0.94
C ILE A 78 5.32 3.92 0.15
N VAL A 79 6.38 3.16 0.46
CA VAL A 79 7.39 3.58 1.45
C VAL A 79 8.03 4.90 1.07
N GLU A 80 8.48 5.01 -0.17
CA GLU A 80 9.14 6.21 -0.68
C GLU A 80 8.22 7.43 -0.65
N LEU A 81 6.92 7.24 -0.94
CA LEU A 81 5.91 8.30 -0.80
C LEU A 81 5.81 8.76 0.66
N LEU A 82 5.67 7.83 1.61
CA LEU A 82 5.55 8.17 3.04
C LEU A 82 6.80 8.86 3.58
N GLN A 83 7.98 8.46 3.12
CA GLN A 83 9.25 9.12 3.44
C GLN A 83 9.31 10.54 2.88
N LYS A 84 8.94 10.73 1.61
CA LYS A 84 8.88 12.06 0.97
C LYS A 84 7.91 13.01 1.67
N GLU A 85 6.81 12.46 2.18
CA GLU A 85 5.83 13.21 2.96
C GLU A 85 6.25 13.42 4.44
N ASN A 86 7.40 12.90 4.86
CA ASN A 86 7.92 12.94 6.23
C ASN A 86 6.98 12.28 7.27
N LEU A 87 6.20 11.29 6.84
CA LEU A 87 5.29 10.55 7.71
C LEU A 87 5.96 9.39 8.42
N ILE A 88 7.06 8.89 7.87
CA ILE A 88 7.90 7.85 8.47
C ILE A 88 9.37 8.28 8.47
N ASP A 89 10.13 7.83 9.46
CA ASP A 89 11.58 8.08 9.56
C ASP A 89 12.39 7.10 8.69
N GLU A 90 13.72 7.28 8.68
CA GLU A 90 14.67 6.40 7.97
C GLU A 90 14.68 4.95 8.49
N GLN A 91 14.06 4.70 9.65
CA GLN A 91 13.86 3.37 10.22
C GLN A 91 12.42 2.86 10.00
N ASN A 92 11.66 3.50 9.10
CA ASN A 92 10.26 3.23 8.76
C ASN A 92 9.29 3.34 9.95
N GLN A 93 9.66 4.09 10.99
CA GLN A 93 8.77 4.37 12.12
C GLN A 93 7.92 5.59 11.86
N VAL A 94 6.64 5.52 12.21
CA VAL A 94 5.68 6.60 12.04
C VAL A 94 6.04 7.81 12.89
N CYS A 95 6.10 8.98 12.26
CA CYS A 95 6.37 10.26 12.90
C CYS A 95 5.06 10.89 13.41
N LEU A 96 4.67 10.56 14.65
CA LEU A 96 3.41 11.00 15.26
C LEU A 96 3.27 12.52 15.35
N THR A 97 4.37 13.25 15.51
CA THR A 97 4.37 14.72 15.56
C THR A 97 3.98 15.33 14.22
N GLN A 98 4.55 14.83 13.13
CA GLN A 98 4.24 15.29 11.77
C GLN A 98 2.80 14.97 11.37
N LEU A 99 2.30 13.79 11.75
CA LEU A 99 0.89 13.43 11.55
C LEU A 99 -0.06 14.39 12.29
N SER A 100 0.26 14.72 13.55
CA SER A 100 -0.53 15.67 14.34
C SER A 100 -0.52 17.07 13.71
N ASP A 101 0.65 17.56 13.27
CA ASP A 101 0.79 18.90 12.69
C ASP A 101 0.08 19.02 11.34
N ARG A 102 0.15 17.99 10.49
CA ARG A 102 -0.63 17.93 9.25
C ARG A 102 -2.14 17.85 9.50
N SER A 103 -2.57 17.00 10.42
CA SER A 103 -4.01 16.88 10.78
C SER A 103 -4.56 18.23 11.24
N ARG A 104 -3.81 18.96 12.09
CA ARG A 104 -4.16 20.32 12.51
C ARG A 104 -4.19 21.30 11.35
N SER A 105 -3.21 21.23 10.46
CA SER A 105 -3.14 22.12 9.28
C SER A 105 -4.32 21.90 8.33
N LEU A 106 -4.72 20.65 8.09
CA LEU A 106 -5.91 20.31 7.28
C LEU A 106 -7.20 20.82 7.93
N ALA A 107 -7.36 20.62 9.23
CA ALA A 107 -8.51 21.12 9.98
C ALA A 107 -8.60 22.66 9.92
N LEU A 108 -7.47 23.36 10.02
CA LEU A 108 -7.39 24.83 9.90
C LEU A 108 -7.62 25.32 8.47
N ALA A 109 -7.23 24.54 7.45
CA ALA A 109 -7.45 24.86 6.04
C ALA A 109 -8.90 24.59 5.59
N GLY A 110 -9.76 24.06 6.46
CA GLY A 110 -11.14 23.69 6.12
C GLY A 110 -11.23 22.47 5.19
N TYR A 111 -10.18 21.65 5.12
CA TYR A 111 -10.20 20.40 4.36
C TYR A 111 -11.17 19.43 5.02
N GLN A 112 -12.26 19.11 4.32
CA GLN A 112 -13.14 18.02 4.67
C GLN A 112 -12.67 16.79 3.88
N PRO A 113 -12.10 15.76 4.53
CA PRO A 113 -11.89 14.50 3.83
C PRO A 113 -13.25 14.02 3.34
N GLU A 114 -13.35 13.65 2.06
CA GLU A 114 -14.57 13.03 1.57
C GLU A 114 -14.78 11.74 2.38
N VAL A 115 -15.74 11.76 3.30
CA VAL A 115 -16.18 10.58 4.04
C VAL A 115 -16.73 9.60 3.01
N ARG A 116 -15.90 8.68 2.52
CA ARG A 116 -16.40 7.50 1.80
C ARG A 116 -17.05 6.60 2.82
N LEU A 117 -18.35 6.83 3.01
CA LEU A 117 -19.28 5.78 3.43
C LEU A 117 -18.98 4.55 2.57
N ALA A 118 -18.61 3.46 3.22
CA ALA A 118 -18.56 2.16 2.59
C ALA A 118 -19.92 1.91 1.89
N SER A 119 -19.87 1.76 0.57
CA SER A 119 -20.96 1.28 -0.26
C SER A 119 -20.44 0.14 -1.12
#